data_AF-A0A535CEF6-F1
#
_entry.id   AF-A0A535CEF6-F1
#
_cell.length_a   1.000
_cell.length_b   1.000
_cell.length_c   1.000
_cell.angle_alpha   90.00
_cell.angle_beta   90.00
_cell.angle_gamma   90.00
#
_symmetry.space_group_name_H-M   'P 1'
#
loop_
_entity.id
_entity.type
_entity.pdbx_description
1 polymer ?
#
loop_
_entity_poly.entity_id
_entity_poly.type
_entity_poly.pdbx_seq_one_letter_code
_entity_poly.pdbx_strand_id
1 'polypeptide(L)'
;TNEHGHWQDVLHHLFSLDPEETKTRMLDILQRWYERVFRDYEPQLIPILQRDAEAKRAMKQTMSLERLIETATNGLEYVPEPNLRKVLLIPSYVIRPWNELSDYQDIKIFCYPVADESVSEDPHTPPVRLVRLYKALADERRLRILKMLMTRSYSLQEIADEFGVAKTTMHHHLGILRAAGLVRAQSNDKVYSLRPNMLSEVSELLDTYLKGKS
;
A
#
# COMPACT_ATOMS: atom_id res chain seq x y z
N THR A 1 -1.70 30.47 11.59
CA THR A 1 -1.52 31.28 10.36
C THR A 1 -0.09 31.05 9.87
N ASN A 2 0.07 30.58 8.63
CA ASN A 2 1.32 30.32 7.90
C ASN A 2 2.26 29.16 8.32
N GLU A 3 1.81 27.91 8.14
CA GLU A 3 2.72 26.74 7.98
C GLU A 3 3.00 26.39 6.49
N HIS A 4 2.39 27.11 5.54
CA HIS A 4 2.41 26.72 4.13
C HIS A 4 3.69 27.14 3.35
N GLY A 5 4.62 27.89 3.94
CA GLY A 5 5.86 28.37 3.27
C GLY A 5 7.16 27.64 3.64
N HIS A 6 7.23 27.00 4.82
CA HIS A 6 8.51 26.54 5.37
C HIS A 6 9.18 25.44 4.53
N TRP A 7 8.42 24.52 3.94
CA TRP A 7 9.00 23.47 3.09
C TRP A 7 9.44 24.00 1.73
N GLN A 8 8.77 25.03 1.20
CA GLN A 8 9.13 25.68 -0.06
C GLN A 8 10.44 26.44 0.08
N ASP A 9 10.62 27.17 1.19
CA ASP A 9 11.86 27.88 1.50
C ASP A 9 13.03 26.92 1.67
N VAL A 10 12.81 25.76 2.32
CA VAL A 10 13.80 24.69 2.44
C VAL A 10 14.17 24.11 1.08
N LEU A 11 13.19 23.87 0.19
CA LEU A 11 13.46 23.39 -1.16
C LEU A 11 14.17 24.45 -2.02
N HIS A 12 13.77 25.72 -1.94
CA HIS A 12 14.44 26.81 -2.62
C HIS A 12 15.89 26.95 -2.17
N HIS A 13 16.14 26.83 -0.87
CA HIS A 13 17.49 26.82 -0.34
C HIS A 13 18.28 25.61 -0.86
N LEU A 14 17.74 24.40 -0.75
CA LEU A 14 18.38 23.17 -1.25
C LEU A 14 18.71 23.25 -2.74
N PHE A 15 17.79 23.74 -3.58
CA PHE A 15 17.99 23.88 -5.02
C PHE A 15 18.89 25.06 -5.41
N SER A 16 19.14 26.00 -4.49
CA SER A 16 20.10 27.09 -4.70
C SER A 16 21.56 26.69 -4.43
N LEU A 17 21.79 25.53 -3.80
CA LEU A 17 23.12 25.01 -3.52
C LEU A 17 23.73 24.34 -4.76
N ASP A 18 25.07 24.22 -4.75
CA ASP A 18 25.78 23.41 -5.73
C ASP A 18 25.31 21.93 -5.69
N PRO A 19 25.24 21.20 -6.81
CA PRO A 19 24.79 19.80 -6.83
C PRO A 19 25.56 18.87 -5.88
N GLU A 20 26.89 19.01 -5.76
CA GLU A 20 27.66 18.17 -4.85
C GLU A 20 27.39 18.57 -3.40
N GLU A 21 27.24 19.85 -3.08
CA GLU A 21 26.87 20.28 -1.72
C GLU A 21 25.46 19.81 -1.34
N THR A 22 24.51 19.91 -2.26
CA THR A 22 23.14 19.39 -2.08
C THR A 22 23.16 17.90 -1.76
N LYS A 23 23.91 17.12 -2.55
CA LYS A 23 24.07 15.69 -2.37
C LYS A 23 24.73 15.35 -1.03
N THR A 24 25.80 16.04 -0.64
CA THR A 24 26.45 15.85 0.67
C THR A 24 25.46 16.09 1.80
N ARG A 25 24.66 17.16 1.75
CA ARG A 25 23.65 17.46 2.77
C ARG A 25 22.53 16.41 2.81
N MET A 26 22.03 15.98 1.65
CA MET A 26 21.01 14.93 1.60
C MET A 26 21.53 13.61 2.17
N LEU A 27 22.77 13.22 1.85
CA LEU A 27 23.39 12.02 2.42
C LEU A 27 23.56 12.11 3.93
N ASP A 28 23.99 13.26 4.47
CA ASP A 28 24.08 13.47 5.92
C ASP A 28 22.71 13.34 6.61
N ILE A 29 21.65 13.92 6.01
CA ILE A 29 20.28 13.79 6.54
C ILE A 29 19.82 12.34 6.53
N LEU A 30 19.99 11.63 5.41
CA LEU A 30 19.58 10.23 5.27
C LEU A 30 20.36 9.32 6.21
N GLN A 31 21.66 9.55 6.37
CA GLN A 31 22.50 8.78 7.28
C GLN A 31 22.08 8.99 8.73
N ARG A 32 21.86 10.25 9.16
CA ARG A 32 21.38 10.55 10.52
C ARG A 32 19.99 10.00 10.78
N TRP A 33 19.10 10.07 9.79
CA TRP A 33 17.78 9.46 9.89
C TRP A 33 17.89 7.95 10.06
N TYR A 34 18.73 7.29 9.25
CA TYR A 34 18.99 5.85 9.39
C TYR A 34 19.52 5.54 10.80
N GLU A 35 20.54 6.24 11.25
CA GLU A 35 21.19 6.01 12.55
C GLU A 35 20.26 6.21 13.74
N ARG A 36 19.40 7.24 13.70
CA ARG A 36 18.58 7.67 14.84
C ARG A 36 17.16 7.12 14.83
N VAL A 37 16.67 6.69 13.67
CA VAL A 37 15.27 6.27 13.49
C VAL A 37 15.20 4.83 13.00
N PHE A 38 15.90 4.49 11.92
CA PHE A 38 15.66 3.20 11.24
C PHE A 38 16.47 2.02 11.80
N ARG A 39 17.70 2.27 12.27
CA ARG A 39 18.66 1.25 12.71
C ARG A 39 18.07 0.23 13.69
N ASP A 40 17.28 0.69 14.65
CA ASP A 40 16.71 -0.17 15.69
C ASP A 40 15.61 -1.11 15.18
N TYR A 41 14.97 -0.76 14.05
CA TYR A 41 13.96 -1.60 13.40
C TYR A 41 14.57 -2.61 12.42
N GLU A 42 15.80 -2.40 11.96
CA GLU A 42 16.45 -3.22 10.94
C GLU A 42 16.51 -4.72 11.31
N PRO A 43 16.88 -5.13 12.54
CA PRO A 43 16.91 -6.55 12.92
C PRO A 43 15.54 -7.23 12.84
N GLN A 44 14.45 -6.49 13.02
CA GLN A 44 13.09 -7.00 12.90
C GLN A 44 12.60 -7.00 11.44
N LEU A 45 12.94 -5.96 10.67
CA LEU A 45 12.40 -5.75 9.33
C LEU A 45 13.14 -6.54 8.25
N ILE A 46 14.48 -6.62 8.30
CA ILE A 46 15.27 -7.28 7.24
C ILE A 46 14.86 -8.75 7.06
N PRO A 47 14.67 -9.56 8.11
CA PRO A 47 14.23 -10.94 7.94
C PRO A 47 12.86 -11.07 7.27
N ILE A 48 11.93 -10.15 7.55
CA ILE A 48 10.60 -10.10 6.91
C ILE A 48 10.75 -9.84 5.41
N LEU A 49 11.56 -8.83 5.03
CA LEU A 49 11.79 -8.46 3.64
C LEU A 49 12.51 -9.57 2.85
N GLN A 50 13.47 -10.25 3.49
CA GLN A 50 14.21 -11.37 2.89
C GLN A 50 13.29 -12.58 2.63
N ARG A 51 12.52 -13.00 3.65
CA ARG A 51 11.53 -14.10 3.50
C ARG A 51 10.56 -13.82 2.36
N ASP A 52 10.06 -12.58 2.28
CA ASP A 52 9.15 -12.18 1.22
C ASP A 52 9.81 -12.26 -0.17
N ALA A 53 11.00 -11.66 -0.32
CA ALA A 53 11.77 -11.70 -1.57
C ALA A 53 12.07 -13.13 -2.02
N GLU A 54 12.44 -14.01 -1.09
CA GLU A 54 12.71 -15.43 -1.36
C GLU A 54 11.45 -16.17 -1.82
N ALA A 55 10.31 -15.95 -1.15
CA ALA A 55 9.04 -16.52 -1.59
C ALA A 55 8.69 -16.09 -3.02
N LYS A 56 8.91 -14.82 -3.39
CA LYS A 56 8.62 -14.32 -4.74
C LYS A 56 9.61 -14.84 -5.78
N ARG A 57 10.87 -15.05 -5.40
CA ARG A 57 11.86 -15.74 -6.25
C ARG A 57 11.46 -17.19 -6.53
N ALA A 58 10.91 -17.90 -5.54
CA ALA A 58 10.39 -19.25 -5.74
C ALA A 58 9.16 -19.26 -6.66
N MET A 59 8.20 -18.34 -6.42
CA MET A 59 7.01 -18.18 -7.26
C MET A 59 7.35 -17.88 -8.72
N LYS A 60 8.38 -17.05 -8.97
CA LYS A 60 8.85 -16.74 -10.34
C LYS A 60 9.17 -17.99 -11.17
N GLN A 61 9.50 -19.12 -10.53
CA GLN A 61 9.81 -20.37 -11.22
C GLN A 61 8.56 -21.12 -11.72
N THR A 62 7.39 -20.84 -11.15
CA THR A 62 6.16 -21.61 -11.37
C THR A 62 5.03 -20.82 -12.02
N MET A 63 5.18 -19.52 -12.21
CA MET A 63 4.15 -18.66 -12.81
C MET A 63 4.72 -17.62 -13.78
N SER A 64 3.85 -17.05 -14.63
CA SER A 64 4.23 -15.96 -15.52
C SER A 64 4.59 -14.68 -14.74
N LEU A 65 5.26 -13.75 -15.40
CA LEU A 65 5.64 -12.47 -14.81
C LEU A 65 4.40 -11.67 -14.37
N GLU A 66 3.37 -11.62 -15.20
CA GLU A 66 2.12 -10.91 -14.95
C GLU A 66 1.42 -11.49 -13.71
N ARG A 67 1.34 -12.82 -13.61
CA ARG A 67 0.76 -13.50 -12.44
C ARG A 67 1.60 -13.31 -11.18
N LEU A 68 2.94 -13.29 -11.31
CA LEU A 68 3.83 -13.00 -10.18
C LEU A 68 3.61 -11.57 -9.67
N ILE A 69 3.55 -10.59 -10.56
CA ILE A 69 3.32 -9.19 -10.19
C ILE A 69 1.95 -9.04 -9.55
N GLU A 70 0.90 -9.59 -10.17
CA GLU A 70 -0.46 -9.56 -9.61
C GLU A 70 -0.50 -10.19 -8.21
N THR A 71 0.17 -11.33 -8.01
CA THR A 71 0.23 -12.00 -6.70
C THR A 71 1.01 -11.19 -5.68
N ALA A 72 2.20 -10.68 -6.03
CA ALA A 72 3.06 -9.91 -5.13
C ALA A 72 2.41 -8.58 -4.71
N THR A 73 1.70 -7.93 -5.63
CA THR A 73 1.09 -6.61 -5.44
C THR A 73 -0.34 -6.66 -4.91
N ASN A 74 -0.84 -7.86 -4.60
CA ASN A 74 -2.21 -8.09 -4.12
C ASN A 74 -3.31 -7.61 -5.11
N GLY A 75 -3.11 -7.93 -6.39
CA GLY A 75 -4.10 -7.78 -7.45
C GLY A 75 -3.86 -6.63 -8.42
N LEU A 76 -2.63 -6.10 -8.54
CA LEU A 76 -2.32 -5.14 -9.58
C LEU A 76 -2.06 -5.87 -10.90
N GLU A 77 -2.93 -5.63 -11.88
CA GLU A 77 -2.75 -6.11 -13.24
C GLU A 77 -1.59 -5.37 -13.91
N TYR A 78 -0.66 -6.13 -14.49
CA TYR A 78 0.48 -5.59 -15.21
C TYR A 78 0.44 -5.99 -16.68
N VAL A 79 0.58 -4.98 -17.54
CA VAL A 79 0.73 -5.16 -18.98
C VAL A 79 2.16 -4.76 -19.35
N PRO A 80 2.95 -5.69 -19.94
CA PRO A 80 4.31 -5.37 -20.39
C PRO A 80 4.34 -4.18 -21.37
N GLU A 81 5.22 -3.22 -21.08
CA GLU A 81 5.40 -2.02 -21.90
C GLU A 81 6.57 -2.22 -22.87
N PRO A 82 6.47 -1.81 -24.16
CA PRO A 82 7.52 -2.09 -25.15
C PRO A 82 8.92 -1.54 -24.79
N ASN A 83 8.97 -0.46 -24.01
CA ASN A 83 10.20 0.22 -23.65
C ASN A 83 10.84 -0.31 -22.35
N LEU A 84 10.14 -1.17 -21.61
CA LEU A 84 10.60 -1.68 -20.31
C LEU A 84 11.02 -3.15 -20.46
N ARG A 85 12.31 -3.40 -20.24
CA ARG A 85 12.93 -4.72 -20.45
C ARG A 85 13.05 -5.52 -19.17
N LYS A 86 13.02 -4.85 -18.01
CA LYS A 86 13.22 -5.47 -16.70
C LYS A 86 12.11 -5.04 -15.75
N VAL A 87 11.78 -5.94 -14.84
CA VAL A 87 10.92 -5.66 -13.70
C VAL A 87 11.71 -5.86 -12.42
N LEU A 88 11.69 -4.87 -11.54
CA LEU A 88 12.25 -4.92 -10.20
C LEU A 88 11.11 -4.93 -9.19
N LEU A 89 11.02 -6.02 -8.44
CA LEU A 89 10.07 -6.20 -7.33
C LEU A 89 10.81 -5.92 -6.01
N ILE A 90 10.40 -4.87 -5.28
CA ILE A 90 10.98 -4.45 -4.00
C ILE A 90 9.94 -4.67 -2.90
N PRO A 91 10.09 -5.68 -2.02
CA PRO A 91 9.20 -5.83 -0.88
C PRO A 91 9.37 -4.67 0.08
N SER A 92 8.27 -4.25 0.70
CA SER A 92 8.25 -3.18 1.69
C SER A 92 7.27 -3.49 2.82
N TYR A 93 7.71 -3.24 4.05
CA TYR A 93 6.88 -3.37 5.23
C TYR A 93 6.03 -2.11 5.47
N VAL A 94 6.56 -0.93 5.14
CA VAL A 94 5.99 0.35 5.56
C VAL A 94 4.88 0.86 4.66
N ILE A 95 4.92 0.56 3.37
CA ILE A 95 3.94 1.11 2.40
C ILE A 95 2.59 0.39 2.44
N ARG A 96 2.41 -0.60 3.31
CA ARG A 96 1.22 -1.46 3.38
C ARG A 96 -0.08 -0.65 3.54
N PRO A 97 -1.10 -0.84 2.69
CA PRO A 97 -1.24 -1.90 1.66
C PRO A 97 -0.96 -1.40 0.24
N TRP A 98 -0.38 -0.22 0.11
CA TRP A 98 -0.17 0.47 -1.16
C TRP A 98 0.98 -0.16 -1.94
N ASN A 99 0.84 -0.15 -3.26
CA ASN A 99 1.95 -0.36 -4.17
C ASN A 99 2.43 1.01 -4.66
N GLU A 100 3.73 1.19 -4.73
CA GLU A 100 4.36 2.36 -5.34
C GLU A 100 5.04 1.90 -6.63
N LEU A 101 4.66 2.51 -7.74
CA LEU A 101 5.18 2.18 -9.07
C LEU A 101 6.04 3.34 -9.56
N SER A 102 7.20 3.01 -10.11
CA SER A 102 8.10 3.98 -10.73
C SER A 102 8.88 3.35 -11.87
N ASP A 103 9.39 4.19 -12.76
CA ASP A 103 10.17 3.75 -13.91
C ASP A 103 11.57 4.36 -13.79
N TYR A 104 12.60 3.56 -14.03
CA TYR A 104 13.96 4.04 -14.11
C TYR A 104 14.66 3.40 -15.30
N GLN A 105 15.00 4.22 -16.30
CA GLN A 105 15.57 3.75 -17.57
C GLN A 105 14.69 2.68 -18.23
N ASP A 106 15.20 1.45 -18.39
CA ASP A 106 14.49 0.31 -18.98
C ASP A 106 13.85 -0.62 -17.94
N ILE A 107 13.68 -0.16 -16.69
CA ILE A 107 13.22 -0.95 -15.55
C ILE A 107 11.88 -0.42 -15.02
N LYS A 108 10.87 -1.30 -14.96
CA LYS A 108 9.65 -1.09 -14.18
C LYS A 108 9.91 -1.48 -12.72
N ILE A 109 9.72 -0.57 -11.78
CA ILE A 109 9.93 -0.80 -10.35
C ILE A 109 8.58 -0.88 -9.65
N PHE A 110 8.36 -1.97 -8.93
CA PHE A 110 7.23 -2.15 -8.03
C PHE A 110 7.74 -2.25 -6.61
N CYS A 111 7.49 -1.23 -5.80
CA CYS A 111 7.57 -1.35 -4.36
C CYS A 111 6.21 -1.85 -3.87
N TYR A 112 6.18 -3.06 -3.30
CA TYR A 112 4.93 -3.74 -2.93
C TYR A 112 4.90 -4.14 -1.46
N PRO A 113 3.72 -4.25 -0.84
CA PRO A 113 3.62 -4.68 0.55
C PRO A 113 4.06 -6.14 0.69
N VAL A 114 4.95 -6.44 1.65
CA VAL A 114 5.24 -7.85 1.99
C VAL A 114 3.95 -8.63 2.26
N ALA A 115 3.94 -9.92 1.99
CA ALA A 115 2.85 -10.82 2.32
C ALA A 115 2.74 -11.02 3.84
N ASP A 116 1.56 -11.37 4.33
CA ASP A 116 1.32 -11.49 5.77
C ASP A 116 2.06 -12.67 6.40
N GLU A 117 2.22 -13.75 5.63
CA GLU A 117 3.01 -14.94 5.99
C GLU A 117 4.50 -14.62 6.14
N SER A 118 4.97 -13.54 5.49
CA SER A 118 6.35 -13.08 5.65
C SER A 118 6.53 -12.20 6.87
N VAL A 119 5.47 -11.77 7.55
CA VAL A 119 5.57 -10.95 8.78
C VAL A 119 5.73 -11.83 10.02
N SER A 120 4.88 -12.85 10.18
CA SER A 120 4.93 -13.78 11.31
C SER A 120 5.05 -15.23 10.82
N GLU A 121 5.89 -16.02 11.48
CA GLU A 121 5.97 -17.48 11.26
C GLU A 121 5.02 -18.25 12.17
N ASP A 122 4.45 -17.60 13.19
CA ASP A 122 3.49 -18.22 14.09
C ASP A 122 2.17 -18.48 13.35
N PRO A 123 1.75 -19.75 13.19
CA PRO A 123 0.50 -20.11 12.52
C PRO A 123 -0.76 -19.54 13.20
N HIS A 124 -0.66 -19.16 14.48
CA HIS A 124 -1.74 -18.53 15.24
C HIS A 124 -1.76 -17.01 15.13
N THR A 125 -0.79 -16.39 14.44
CA THR A 125 -0.85 -14.97 14.14
C THR A 125 -1.78 -14.75 12.94
N PRO A 126 -2.87 -13.99 13.08
CA PRO A 126 -3.75 -13.72 11.95
C PRO A 126 -3.04 -12.86 10.89
N PRO A 127 -3.34 -13.07 9.60
CA PRO A 127 -2.83 -12.20 8.54
C PRO A 127 -3.17 -10.73 8.82
N VAL A 128 -2.21 -9.81 8.66
CA VAL A 128 -2.44 -8.37 8.92
C VAL A 128 -3.60 -7.84 8.06
N ARG A 129 -3.76 -8.31 6.83
CA ARG A 129 -4.90 -8.01 5.97
C ARG A 129 -6.22 -8.46 6.58
N LEU A 130 -6.27 -9.66 7.17
CA LEU A 130 -7.46 -10.17 7.87
C LEU A 130 -7.84 -9.21 9.01
N VAL A 131 -6.88 -8.86 9.86
CA VAL A 131 -7.13 -7.94 10.98
C VAL A 131 -7.58 -6.56 10.49
N ARG A 132 -6.92 -5.99 9.46
CA ARG A 132 -7.29 -4.69 8.88
C ARG A 132 -8.71 -4.70 8.31
N LEU A 133 -9.06 -5.78 7.61
CA LEU A 133 -10.37 -5.97 7.01
C LEU A 133 -11.46 -6.01 8.09
N TYR A 134 -11.32 -6.85 9.11
CA TYR A 134 -12.33 -6.97 10.16
C TYR A 134 -12.43 -5.71 11.02
N LYS A 135 -11.31 -5.01 11.29
CA LYS A 135 -11.34 -3.67 11.90
C LYS A 135 -12.07 -2.64 11.04
N ALA A 136 -11.92 -2.70 9.72
CA ALA A 136 -12.65 -1.83 8.81
C ALA A 136 -14.16 -2.15 8.79
N LEU A 137 -14.56 -3.42 8.92
CA LEU A 137 -15.96 -3.83 8.96
C LEU A 137 -16.64 -3.63 10.33
N ALA A 138 -15.88 -3.60 11.43
CA ALA A 138 -16.39 -3.38 12.79
C ALA A 138 -16.78 -1.91 13.08
N ASP A 139 -17.47 -1.26 12.15
CA ASP A 139 -17.94 0.12 12.26
C ASP A 139 -19.20 0.31 11.41
N GLU A 140 -20.28 0.73 12.06
CA GLU A 140 -21.60 0.88 11.44
C GLU A 140 -21.58 1.85 10.25
N ARG A 141 -20.87 2.98 10.36
CA ARG A 141 -20.80 3.98 9.30
C ARG A 141 -20.10 3.40 8.07
N ARG A 142 -18.99 2.68 8.27
CA ARG A 142 -18.26 2.01 7.19
C ARG A 142 -19.11 0.94 6.51
N LEU A 143 -19.89 0.16 7.25
CA LEU A 143 -20.84 -0.80 6.65
C LEU A 143 -21.93 -0.11 5.82
N ARG A 144 -22.46 1.03 6.30
CA ARG A 144 -23.42 1.84 5.53
C ARG A 144 -22.81 2.43 4.26
N ILE A 145 -21.56 2.91 4.32
CA ILE A 145 -20.84 3.39 3.13
C ILE A 145 -20.69 2.26 2.11
N LEU A 146 -20.28 1.06 2.54
CA LEU A 146 -20.18 -0.10 1.64
C LEU A 146 -21.53 -0.44 1.01
N LYS A 147 -22.63 -0.41 1.79
CA LYS A 147 -23.98 -0.64 1.28
C LYS A 147 -24.39 0.38 0.22
N MET A 148 -24.03 1.65 0.41
CA MET A 148 -24.26 2.71 -0.59
C MET A 148 -23.45 2.44 -1.87
N LEU A 149 -22.16 2.13 -1.76
CA LEU A 149 -21.26 1.84 -2.88
C LEU A 149 -21.61 0.57 -3.67
N MET A 150 -22.47 -0.32 -3.14
CA MET A 150 -23.01 -1.46 -3.89
C MET A 150 -23.92 -1.05 -5.05
N THR A 151 -24.50 0.16 -5.00
CA THR A 151 -25.49 0.61 -6.00
C THR A 151 -24.82 1.23 -7.23
N ARG A 152 -23.82 2.08 -7.00
CA ARG A 152 -23.03 2.77 -8.01
C ARG A 152 -21.77 3.33 -7.35
N SER A 153 -20.91 3.94 -8.16
CA SER A 153 -19.81 4.75 -7.66
C SER A 153 -20.29 6.12 -7.17
N TYR A 154 -19.63 6.66 -6.15
CA TYR A 154 -19.95 7.97 -5.56
C TYR A 154 -18.68 8.78 -5.30
N SER A 155 -18.74 10.09 -5.49
CA SER A 155 -17.68 11.03 -5.10
C SER A 155 -17.58 11.18 -3.58
N LEU A 156 -16.42 11.63 -3.10
CA LEU A 156 -16.21 11.99 -1.68
C LEU A 156 -17.29 12.96 -1.15
N GLN A 157 -17.71 13.92 -1.99
CA GLN A 157 -18.71 14.93 -1.63
C GLN A 157 -20.08 14.27 -1.44
N GLU A 158 -20.55 13.49 -2.41
CA GLU A 158 -21.86 12.82 -2.33
C GLU A 158 -21.97 11.93 -1.08
N ILE A 159 -20.91 11.19 -0.74
CA ILE A 159 -20.91 10.34 0.46
C ILE A 159 -20.87 11.20 1.73
N ALA A 160 -20.11 12.30 1.74
CA ALA A 160 -20.07 13.20 2.90
C ALA A 160 -21.44 13.86 3.18
N ASP A 161 -22.12 14.29 2.12
CA ASP A 161 -23.44 14.94 2.20
C ASP A 161 -24.53 13.95 2.67
N GLU A 162 -24.55 12.73 2.11
CA GLU A 162 -25.49 11.68 2.51
C GLU A 162 -25.38 11.32 4.00
N PHE A 163 -24.17 11.37 4.56
CA PHE A 163 -23.90 11.04 5.96
C PHE A 163 -23.91 12.27 6.88
N GLY A 164 -24.07 13.48 6.34
CA GLY A 164 -24.07 14.73 7.11
C GLY A 164 -22.75 14.98 7.87
N VAL A 165 -21.61 14.59 7.30
CA VAL A 165 -20.29 14.72 7.95
C VAL A 165 -19.32 15.54 7.11
N ALA A 166 -18.28 16.07 7.75
CA ALA A 166 -17.21 16.77 7.03
C ALA A 166 -16.45 15.83 6.07
N LYS A 167 -15.96 16.39 4.95
CA LYS A 167 -15.13 15.67 3.96
C LYS A 167 -13.90 15.01 4.58
N THR A 168 -13.28 15.64 5.58
CA THR A 168 -12.10 15.09 6.27
C THR A 168 -12.44 13.80 7.01
N THR A 169 -13.57 13.76 7.72
CA THR A 169 -14.09 12.56 8.38
C THR A 169 -14.44 11.48 7.36
N MET A 170 -15.12 11.84 6.27
CA MET A 170 -15.47 10.87 5.23
C MET A 170 -14.23 10.31 4.52
N HIS A 171 -13.25 11.16 4.24
CA HIS A 171 -11.97 10.74 3.68
C HIS A 171 -11.23 9.77 4.60
N HIS A 172 -11.30 9.95 5.93
CA HIS A 172 -10.75 9.00 6.89
C HIS A 172 -11.42 7.62 6.79
N HIS A 173 -12.75 7.55 6.79
CA HIS A 173 -13.47 6.28 6.63
C HIS A 173 -13.12 5.59 5.30
N LEU A 174 -13.09 6.35 4.20
CA LEU A 174 -12.75 5.83 2.88
C LEU A 174 -11.27 5.40 2.79
N GLY A 175 -10.36 6.09 3.48
CA GLY A 175 -8.97 5.70 3.62
C GLY A 175 -8.82 4.34 4.30
N ILE A 176 -9.56 4.10 5.40
CA ILE A 176 -9.60 2.80 6.09
C ILE A 176 -10.17 1.71 5.19
N LEU A 177 -11.31 1.96 4.54
CA LEU A 177 -11.94 1.01 3.63
C LEU A 177 -11.02 0.66 2.44
N ARG A 178 -10.32 1.66 1.89
CA ARG A 178 -9.36 1.48 0.80
C ARG A 178 -8.15 0.70 1.29
N ALA A 179 -7.66 0.98 2.49
CA ALA A 179 -6.55 0.26 3.10
C ALA A 179 -6.90 -1.20 3.48
N ALA A 180 -8.18 -1.49 3.69
CA ALA A 180 -8.69 -2.85 3.84
C ALA A 180 -8.94 -3.57 2.49
N GLY A 181 -8.72 -2.88 1.37
CA GLY A 181 -8.99 -3.40 0.03
C GLY A 181 -10.48 -3.48 -0.31
N LEU A 182 -11.37 -2.82 0.44
CA LEU A 182 -12.82 -2.93 0.25
C LEU A 182 -13.37 -2.00 -0.84
N VAL A 183 -12.66 -0.90 -1.11
CA VAL A 183 -13.05 0.12 -2.10
C VAL A 183 -11.88 0.52 -3.00
N ARG A 184 -12.20 0.97 -4.21
CA ARG A 184 -11.28 1.57 -5.18
C ARG A 184 -11.57 3.07 -5.28
N ALA A 185 -10.57 3.88 -5.65
CA ALA A 185 -10.73 5.30 -5.90
C ALA A 185 -10.16 5.64 -7.28
N GLN A 186 -10.89 6.41 -8.08
CA GLN A 186 -10.40 6.93 -9.36
C GLN A 186 -9.58 8.21 -9.15
N SER A 187 -8.48 8.35 -9.90
CA SER A 187 -7.42 9.34 -9.66
C SER A 187 -7.86 10.80 -9.77
N ASN A 188 -8.86 11.11 -10.61
CA ASN A 188 -9.16 12.51 -10.97
C ASN A 188 -10.33 13.11 -10.15
N ASP A 189 -11.34 12.33 -9.78
CA ASP A 189 -12.57 12.88 -9.18
C ASP A 189 -12.87 12.37 -7.76
N LYS A 190 -11.93 11.64 -7.13
CA LYS A 190 -12.17 10.95 -5.83
C LYS A 190 -13.51 10.21 -5.84
N VAL A 191 -13.80 9.55 -6.96
CA VAL A 191 -14.96 8.68 -7.13
C VAL A 191 -14.58 7.32 -6.58
N TYR A 192 -15.35 6.86 -5.61
CA TYR A 192 -15.17 5.59 -4.93
C TYR A 192 -16.16 4.56 -5.44
N SER A 193 -15.69 3.33 -5.59
CA SER A 193 -16.50 2.17 -5.96
C SER A 193 -16.11 0.97 -5.09
N LEU A 194 -17.01 0.00 -4.97
CA LEU A 194 -16.71 -1.25 -4.29
C LEU A 194 -15.70 -2.07 -5.11
N ARG A 195 -14.75 -2.74 -4.44
CA ARG A 195 -13.86 -3.69 -5.13
C ARG A 195 -14.68 -4.95 -5.51
N PRO A 196 -14.65 -5.40 -6.78
CA PRO A 196 -15.25 -6.67 -7.18
C PRO A 196 -14.71 -7.83 -6.34
N ASN A 197 -15.54 -8.85 -6.09
CA ASN A 197 -15.19 -10.07 -5.34
C ASN A 197 -14.73 -9.83 -3.89
N MET A 198 -14.89 -8.62 -3.34
CA MET A 198 -14.52 -8.33 -1.96
C MET A 198 -15.19 -9.27 -0.95
N LEU A 199 -16.49 -9.56 -1.12
CA LEU A 199 -17.23 -10.40 -0.18
C LEU A 199 -16.74 -11.86 -0.18
N SER A 200 -16.39 -12.41 -1.34
CA SER A 200 -15.80 -13.76 -1.41
C SER A 200 -14.42 -13.79 -0.78
N GLU A 201 -13.58 -12.78 -1.06
CA GLU A 201 -12.23 -12.68 -0.47
C GLU A 201 -12.28 -12.53 1.07
N VAL A 202 -13.28 -11.85 1.63
CA VAL A 202 -13.47 -11.70 3.09
C VAL A 202 -13.69 -13.06 3.75
N SER A 203 -14.66 -13.81 3.24
CA SER A 203 -15.06 -15.10 3.80
C SER A 203 -13.94 -16.13 3.65
N GLU A 204 -13.31 -16.19 2.47
CA GLU A 204 -12.22 -17.12 2.18
C GLU A 204 -10.99 -16.89 3.07
N LEU A 205 -10.64 -15.62 3.34
CA LEU A 205 -9.50 -15.29 4.19
C LEU A 205 -9.72 -15.71 5.64
N LEU A 206 -10.94 -15.52 6.18
CA LEU A 206 -11.27 -15.98 7.53
C LEU A 206 -11.30 -17.51 7.59
N ASP A 207 -11.94 -18.16 6.63
CA ASP A 207 -12.04 -19.63 6.56
C ASP A 207 -10.66 -20.28 6.51
N THR A 208 -9.77 -19.76 5.64
CA THR A 208 -8.39 -20.26 5.51
C THR A 208 -7.60 -20.14 6.81
N TYR A 209 -7.76 -19.02 7.52
CA TYR A 209 -7.10 -18.82 8.80
C TYR A 209 -7.62 -19.77 9.89
N LEU A 210 -8.94 -19.95 9.99
CA LEU A 210 -9.54 -20.81 11.02
C LEU A 210 -9.34 -22.31 10.76
N LYS A 211 -9.33 -22.74 9.49
CA LYS A 211 -9.18 -24.16 9.10
C LYS A 211 -7.72 -24.59 8.93
N GLY A 212 -6.78 -23.63 8.87
CA GLY A 212 -5.39 -23.86 8.49
C GLY A 212 -5.24 -24.08 6.98
N LYS A 213 -4.01 -23.96 6.46
CA LYS A 213 -3.72 -24.33 5.06
C LYS A 213 -3.98 -25.84 4.91
N SER A 214 -4.98 -26.21 4.10
CA SER A 214 -5.13 -27.60 3.61
C SER A 214 -3.98 -27.96 2.68
#